data_AF-A0A6G1SXB9-F1
#
_entry.id   AF-A0A6G1SXB9-F1
#
_cell.length_a   1.000
_cell.length_b   1.000
_cell.length_c   1.000
_cell.angle_alpha   90.00
_cell.angle_beta   90.00
_cell.angle_gamma   90.00
#
_symmetry.space_group_name_H-M   'P 1'
#
loop_
_entity.id
_entity.type
_entity.pdbx_description
1 polymer ?
#
loop_
_entity_poly.entity_id
_entity_poly.type
_entity_poly.pdbx_seq_one_letter_code
_entity_poly.pdbx_strand_id
1 'polypeptide(L)'
;MRGFQQAHAELETLGARVAGVSMDTFAALGAFAEQNSLTFPMLSDWPDGHTMDAFGVRRDGRPVATRATFVFDAQGVLREVIDDPRDMNAHPMGALAAVKRLAAERDG
;
A
#
# COMPACT_ATOMS: atom_id res chain seq x y z
N MET A 1 -2.16 7.95 -3.68
CA MET A 1 -3.17 6.92 -3.98
C MET A 1 -3.60 6.89 -5.45
N ARG A 2 -3.77 8.01 -6.16
CA ARG A 2 -4.10 8.01 -7.60
C ARG A 2 -3.18 7.16 -8.46
N GLY A 3 -1.86 7.18 -8.23
CA GLY A 3 -0.92 6.32 -8.97
C GLY A 3 -1.15 4.82 -8.74
N PHE A 4 -1.54 4.41 -7.53
CA PHE A 4 -1.98 3.03 -7.28
C PHE A 4 -3.28 2.72 -8.00
N GLN A 5 -4.24 3.65 -8.05
CA GLN A 5 -5.47 3.45 -8.82
C GLN A 5 -5.20 3.26 -10.32
N GLN A 6 -4.25 3.99 -10.88
CA GLN A 6 -3.83 3.84 -12.28
C GLN A 6 -3.18 2.47 -12.54
N ALA A 7 -2.36 1.99 -11.60
CA ALA A 7 -1.70 0.67 -11.69
C ALA A 7 -2.60 -0.50 -11.25
N HIS A 8 -3.77 -0.23 -10.65
CA HIS A 8 -4.54 -1.21 -9.90
C HIS A 8 -4.95 -2.42 -10.75
N ALA A 9 -5.51 -2.18 -11.94
CA ALA A 9 -5.97 -3.26 -12.83
C ALA A 9 -4.83 -4.18 -13.29
N GLU A 10 -3.64 -3.62 -13.51
CA GLU A 10 -2.47 -4.41 -13.89
C GLU A 10 -1.95 -5.23 -12.71
N LEU A 11 -1.88 -4.63 -11.51
CA LEU A 11 -1.54 -5.34 -10.28
C LEU A 11 -2.50 -6.51 -10.03
N GLU A 12 -3.81 -6.30 -10.19
CA GLU A 12 -4.83 -7.36 -10.04
C GLU A 12 -4.68 -8.46 -11.10
N THR A 13 -4.38 -8.10 -12.35
CA THR A 13 -4.15 -9.08 -13.44
C THR A 13 -2.93 -9.97 -13.15
N LEU A 14 -1.92 -9.43 -12.47
CA LEU A 14 -0.74 -10.18 -12.00
C LEU A 14 -1.00 -10.99 -10.72
N GLY A 15 -2.21 -10.94 -10.17
CA GLY A 15 -2.63 -11.66 -8.96
C GLY A 15 -2.30 -10.95 -7.65
N ALA A 16 -1.85 -9.69 -7.69
CA ALA A 16 -1.63 -8.89 -6.49
C ALA A 16 -2.92 -8.21 -6.02
N ARG A 17 -3.04 -8.01 -4.71
CA ARG A 17 -4.12 -7.24 -4.08
C ARG A 17 -3.54 -6.00 -3.44
N VAL A 18 -4.20 -4.85 -3.64
CA VAL A 18 -3.76 -3.56 -3.09
C VAL A 18 -4.65 -3.19 -1.91
N ALA A 19 -4.06 -2.64 -0.85
CA ALA A 19 -4.77 -1.97 0.24
C ALA A 19 -3.97 -0.76 0.71
N GLY A 20 -4.64 0.37 0.94
CA GLY A 20 -4.05 1.50 1.65
C GLY A 20 -4.34 1.40 3.14
N VAL A 21 -3.44 1.89 4.00
CA VAL A 21 -3.62 1.90 5.46
C VAL A 21 -3.38 3.32 5.98
N SER A 22 -4.23 3.80 6.90
CA SER A 22 -4.06 5.11 7.55
C SER A 22 -4.54 5.07 9.01
N MET A 23 -4.15 6.08 9.78
CA MET A 23 -4.67 6.38 11.12
C MET A 23 -6.00 7.12 11.13
N ASP A 24 -6.54 7.42 9.96
CA ASP A 24 -7.89 7.95 9.84
C ASP A 24 -8.93 6.87 10.16
N THR A 25 -10.09 7.28 10.67
CA THR A 25 -11.18 6.36 11.00
C THR A 25 -11.73 5.68 9.74
N PHE A 26 -12.40 4.53 9.91
CA PHE A 26 -13.03 3.83 8.79
C PHE A 26 -13.97 4.73 7.96
N ALA A 27 -14.73 5.61 8.63
CA ALA A 27 -15.68 6.50 7.97
C ALA A 27 -14.96 7.57 7.13
N ALA A 28 -13.88 8.15 7.67
CA ALA A 28 -13.06 9.12 6.94
C ALA A 28 -12.38 8.47 5.73
N LEU A 29 -11.90 7.23 5.88
CA LEU A 29 -11.28 6.47 4.79
C LEU A 29 -12.29 6.05 3.71
N GLY A 30 -13.52 5.70 4.08
CA GLY A 30 -14.60 5.45 3.14
C GLY A 30 -14.88 6.68 2.27
N ALA A 31 -15.08 7.84 2.91
CA ALA A 31 -15.28 9.10 2.19
C ALA A 31 -14.08 9.46 1.31
N PHE A 32 -12.84 9.25 1.79
CA PHE A 32 -11.63 9.48 0.99
C PHE A 32 -11.56 8.58 -0.24
N ALA A 33 -11.89 7.29 -0.10
CA ALA A 33 -11.88 6.34 -1.20
C ALA A 33 -12.92 6.73 -2.27
N GLU A 34 -14.14 7.07 -1.86
CA GLU A 34 -15.19 7.55 -2.76
C GLU A 34 -14.78 8.83 -3.50
N GLN A 35 -14.29 9.84 -2.78
CA GLN A 35 -13.85 11.12 -3.36
C GLN A 35 -12.72 10.98 -4.39
N ASN A 36 -11.90 9.93 -4.26
CA ASN A 36 -10.76 9.68 -5.15
C ASN A 36 -11.02 8.54 -6.15
N SER A 37 -12.26 8.02 -6.21
CA SER A 37 -12.65 6.89 -7.05
C SER A 37 -11.71 5.68 -6.90
N LEU A 38 -11.30 5.39 -5.65
CA LEU A 38 -10.45 4.24 -5.37
C LEU A 38 -11.28 2.96 -5.44
N THR A 39 -10.77 1.96 -6.17
CA THR A 39 -11.44 0.66 -6.31
C THR A 39 -10.74 -0.45 -5.53
N PHE A 40 -9.79 -0.07 -4.65
CA PHE A 40 -9.15 -0.94 -3.68
C PHE A 40 -9.46 -0.45 -2.26
N PRO A 41 -9.44 -1.35 -1.25
CA PRO A 41 -9.79 -1.00 0.12
C PRO A 41 -8.80 -0.02 0.77
N MET A 42 -9.34 0.86 1.60
CA MET A 42 -8.60 1.67 2.56
C MET A 42 -8.90 1.14 3.97
N LEU A 43 -7.87 0.70 4.69
CA LEU A 43 -7.96 0.10 6.02
C LEU A 43 -7.62 1.13 7.10
N SER A 44 -8.38 1.12 8.19
CA SER A 44 -8.19 1.98 9.35
C SER A 44 -7.29 1.28 10.37
N ASP A 45 -6.22 1.95 10.79
CA ASP A 45 -5.35 1.57 11.91
C ASP A 45 -5.71 2.35 13.20
N TRP A 46 -6.72 3.22 13.12
CA TRP A 46 -7.28 3.93 14.28
C TRP A 46 -7.96 2.95 15.26
N PRO A 47 -7.89 3.18 16.60
CA PRO A 47 -7.20 4.30 17.27
C PRO A 47 -5.76 3.99 17.67
N ASP A 48 -5.39 2.71 17.74
CA ASP A 48 -4.18 2.30 18.45
C ASP A 48 -2.93 2.35 17.57
N GLY A 49 -3.08 2.15 16.25
CA GLY A 49 -1.97 2.25 15.33
C GLY A 49 -1.04 1.04 15.32
N HIS A 50 -1.55 -0.14 15.66
CA HIS A 50 -0.76 -1.37 15.77
C HIS A 50 -0.09 -1.75 14.45
N THR A 51 -0.72 -1.47 13.32
CA THR A 51 -0.16 -1.80 12.00
C THR A 51 1.04 -0.92 11.70
N MET A 52 0.96 0.40 11.87
CA MET A 52 2.14 1.25 11.63
C MET A 52 3.29 0.99 12.61
N ASP A 53 2.99 0.56 13.84
CA ASP A 53 4.01 0.15 14.80
C ASP A 53 4.70 -1.14 14.38
N ALA A 54 3.93 -2.16 13.99
CA ALA A 54 4.47 -3.43 13.50
C ALA A 54 5.34 -3.25 12.26
N PHE A 55 5.03 -2.26 11.42
CA PHE A 55 5.78 -1.93 10.22
C PHE A 55 6.87 -0.87 10.44
N GLY A 56 7.02 -0.34 11.65
CA GLY A 56 8.04 0.66 11.99
C GLY A 56 7.88 2.00 11.27
N VAL A 57 6.67 2.36 10.87
CA VAL A 57 6.38 3.57 10.09
C VAL A 57 5.66 4.65 10.89
N ARG A 58 5.43 4.50 12.20
CA ARG A 58 4.89 5.59 13.02
C ARG A 58 5.86 6.78 13.02
N ARG A 59 5.36 7.98 12.73
CA ARG A 59 6.16 9.21 12.83
C ARG A 59 6.29 9.64 14.29
N ASP A 60 7.52 9.94 14.72
CA ASP A 60 7.83 10.32 16.09
C ASP A 60 6.88 11.36 16.68
N GLY A 61 6.27 11.00 17.81
CA GLY A 61 5.38 11.85 18.58
C GLY A 61 4.06 12.21 17.88
N ARG A 62 3.65 11.50 16.81
CA ARG A 62 2.40 11.80 16.08
C ARG A 62 1.62 10.53 15.71
N PRO A 63 0.27 10.58 15.71
CA PRO A 63 -0.58 9.46 15.30
C PRO A 63 -0.70 9.40 13.77
N VAL A 64 0.44 9.44 13.06
CA VAL A 64 0.47 9.36 11.59
C VAL A 64 1.63 8.48 11.15
N ALA A 65 1.41 7.69 10.10
CA ALA A 65 2.47 6.92 9.47
C ALA A 65 3.32 7.80 8.54
N THR A 66 4.61 7.47 8.41
CA THR A 66 5.44 7.84 7.27
C THR A 66 4.91 7.14 6.02
N ARG A 67 5.27 7.66 4.85
CA ARG A 67 4.84 7.06 3.59
C ARG A 67 5.77 5.92 3.22
N ALA A 68 5.23 4.71 3.18
CA ALA A 68 5.92 3.51 2.75
C ALA A 68 4.98 2.62 1.94
N THR A 69 5.55 1.72 1.15
CA THR A 69 4.82 0.65 0.45
C THR A 69 5.57 -0.64 0.67
N PHE A 70 4.82 -1.69 1.03
CA PHE A 70 5.35 -3.01 1.31
C PHE A 70 4.76 -3.98 0.30
N VAL A 71 5.61 -4.79 -0.34
CA VAL A 71 5.18 -5.82 -1.29
C VAL A 71 5.49 -7.17 -0.68
N PHE A 72 4.45 -7.97 -0.48
CA PHE A 72 4.55 -9.34 0.00
C PHE A 72 4.30 -10.31 -1.15
N ASP A 73 4.94 -11.48 -1.13
CA ASP A 73 4.57 -12.57 -2.01
C ASP A 73 3.34 -13.34 -1.48
N ALA A 74 2.90 -14.35 -2.24
CA ALA A 74 1.73 -15.15 -1.90
C ALA A 74 1.90 -16.01 -0.63
N GLN A 75 3.13 -16.18 -0.15
CA GLN A 75 3.45 -16.89 1.09
C GLN A 75 3.51 -15.92 2.29
N GLY A 76 3.27 -14.63 2.07
CA GLY A 76 3.31 -13.60 3.11
C GLY A 76 4.74 -13.14 3.44
N VAL A 77 5.73 -13.44 2.62
CA VAL A 77 7.11 -12.98 2.81
C VAL A 77 7.25 -11.57 2.24
N LEU A 78 7.86 -10.66 3.00
CA LEU A 78 8.18 -9.32 2.53
C LEU A 78 9.27 -9.39 1.45
N ARG A 79 8.98 -8.90 0.26
CA ARG A 79 9.88 -8.92 -0.90
C ARG A 79 10.46 -7.55 -1.23
N GLU A 80 9.72 -6.48 -0.94
CA GLU A 80 10.16 -5.12 -1.24
C GLU A 80 9.57 -4.08 -0.29
N VAL A 81 10.36 -3.07 0.02
CA VAL A 81 9.94 -1.86 0.74
C VAL A 81 10.30 -0.66 -0.14
N ILE A 82 9.32 0.20 -0.41
CA ILE A 82 9.51 1.48 -1.08
C ILE A 82 9.19 2.60 -0.11
N ASP A 83 10.19 3.42 0.21
CA ASP A 83 10.16 4.45 1.24
C ASP A 83 10.75 5.78 0.74
N ASP A 84 10.47 6.20 -0.50
CA ASP A 84 10.89 7.51 -0.99
C ASP A 84 9.84 8.61 -0.70
N PRO A 85 10.06 9.47 0.31
CA PRO A 85 9.11 10.52 0.65
C PRO A 85 9.03 11.65 -0.40
N ARG A 86 9.96 11.71 -1.35
CA ARG A 86 10.06 12.76 -2.37
C ARG A 86 9.43 12.33 -3.69
N ASP A 87 9.46 11.04 -4.01
CA ASP A 87 8.90 10.50 -5.24
C ASP A 87 7.64 9.66 -4.97
N MET A 88 6.48 10.29 -5.14
CA MET A 88 5.19 9.62 -4.98
C MET A 88 4.89 8.60 -6.09
N ASN A 89 5.56 8.69 -7.23
CA ASN A 89 5.42 7.73 -8.33
C ASN A 89 6.28 6.48 -8.10
N ALA A 90 7.36 6.58 -7.33
CA ALA A 90 8.18 5.44 -6.95
C ALA A 90 7.38 4.34 -6.24
N HIS A 91 6.39 4.71 -5.42
CA HIS A 91 5.55 3.75 -4.71
C HIS A 91 4.74 2.82 -5.63
N PRO A 92 3.81 3.33 -6.48
CA PRO A 92 3.04 2.46 -7.37
C PRO A 92 3.89 1.78 -8.43
N MET A 93 4.91 2.46 -8.98
CA MET A 93 5.75 1.88 -10.03
C MET A 93 6.73 0.85 -9.49
N GLY A 94 7.32 1.10 -8.33
CA GLY A 94 8.16 0.13 -7.61
C GLY A 94 7.35 -1.11 -7.24
N ALA A 95 6.14 -0.92 -6.68
CA ALA A 95 5.26 -2.04 -6.36
C ALA A 95 4.87 -2.87 -7.59
N LEU A 96 4.52 -2.21 -8.70
CA LEU A 96 4.21 -2.90 -9.96
C LEU A 96 5.43 -3.67 -10.50
N ALA A 97 6.62 -3.07 -10.46
CA ALA A 97 7.85 -3.73 -10.88
C ALA A 97 8.17 -4.95 -10.00
N ALA A 98 7.97 -4.83 -8.69
CA ALA A 98 8.12 -5.94 -7.73
C ALA A 98 7.17 -7.09 -8.07
N VAL A 99 5.88 -6.79 -8.23
CA VAL A 99 4.85 -7.79 -8.55
C VAL A 99 5.13 -8.46 -9.90
N LYS A 100 5.60 -7.74 -10.92
CA LYS A 100 6.00 -8.34 -12.20
C LYS A 100 7.13 -9.36 -12.04
N ARG A 101 8.13 -9.06 -11.21
CA ARG A 101 9.20 -10.02 -10.91
C ARG A 101 8.65 -11.27 -10.22
N LEU A 102 7.78 -11.09 -9.22
CA LEU A 102 7.14 -12.20 -8.52
C LEU A 102 6.26 -13.06 -9.43
N ALA A 103 5.54 -12.44 -10.36
CA ALA A 103 4.76 -13.18 -11.35
C ALA A 103 5.65 -14.02 -12.27
N ALA A 104 6.75 -13.45 -12.78
CA ALA A 104 7.71 -14.18 -13.60
C ALA A 104 8.39 -15.35 -12.87
N GLU A 105 8.67 -15.21 -11.57
CA GLU A 105 9.21 -16.29 -10.72
C GLU A 105 8.23 -17.45 -10.52
N ARG A 106 6.91 -17.21 -10.61
CA ARG A 106 5.88 -18.24 -10.44
C ARG A 106 5.63 -19.05 -11.71
N ASP A 107 5.87 -18.44 -12.86
CA ASP A 107 5.58 -19.02 -14.17
C ASP A 107 6.79 -19.76 -14.79
N GLY A 108 7.97 -19.67 -14.17
CA GLY A 108 9.21 -20.35 -14.57
C GLY A 108 9.48 -21.60 -13.76
#